data_AF-A0A6P0PB22-F1
#
_entry.id   AF-A0A6P0PB22-F1
#
_cell.length_a   1.000
_cell.length_b   1.000
_cell.length_c   1.000
_cell.angle_alpha   90.00
_cell.angle_beta   90.00
_cell.angle_gamma   90.00
#
_symmetry.space_group_name_H-M   'P 1'
#
loop_
_entity.id
_entity.type
_entity.pdbx_description
1 polymer ?
#
loop_
_entity_poly.entity_id
_entity_poly.type
_entity_poly.pdbx_seq_one_letter_code
_entity_poly.pdbx_strand_id
1 'polypeptide(L)'
;MIFLSYPHWTDAACVGLSTPDSLNIQNYQPLIIKAMGRGSRQMVKLDKYFFPRTAPKFRQKSFYGFQTGDLVKAVVTKSNKIGTYSSRVAVRKTDSFNIKTKTETVQGIGYKYCQHLHKSDGHTYRFGELIKQKTTNLFNKIIDISPSPVQLNMFDTSELSISEVEPKEKKIQEEV
;
A
#
# COMPACT_ATOMS: atom_id res chain seq x y z
N MET A 1 -18.70 16.46 23.78
CA MET A 1 -18.21 16.60 22.39
C MET A 1 -16.76 16.13 22.37
N ILE A 2 -16.51 14.91 21.92
CA ILE A 2 -15.16 14.31 21.95
C ILE A 2 -14.51 14.65 20.60
N PHE A 3 -13.53 15.55 20.62
CA PHE A 3 -12.68 15.81 19.44
C PHE A 3 -11.70 14.66 19.28
N LEU A 4 -12.03 13.70 18.44
CA LEU A 4 -11.10 12.67 17.99
C LEU A 4 -10.14 13.29 16.96
N SER A 5 -8.89 13.53 17.37
CA SER A 5 -7.76 13.74 16.46
C SER A 5 -7.47 12.40 15.75
N TYR A 6 -8.30 12.02 14.80
CA TYR A 6 -8.18 10.76 14.07
C TYR A 6 -8.10 11.05 12.56
N PRO A 7 -7.29 10.31 11.78
CA PRO A 7 -7.22 10.52 10.34
C PRO A 7 -8.60 10.43 9.66
N HIS A 8 -8.83 11.31 8.69
CA HIS A 8 -10.13 11.56 8.03
C HIS A 8 -10.82 10.31 7.44
N TRP A 9 -10.11 9.20 7.23
CA TRP A 9 -10.67 7.98 6.64
C TRP A 9 -11.53 7.14 7.60
N THR A 10 -11.49 7.39 8.92
CA THR A 10 -12.37 6.70 9.88
C THR A 10 -13.58 7.51 10.31
N ASP A 11 -13.85 8.65 9.67
CA ASP A 11 -15.00 9.48 10.00
C ASP A 11 -16.32 8.68 9.85
N ALA A 12 -16.37 7.75 8.89
CA ALA A 12 -17.49 6.84 8.70
C ALA A 12 -17.73 5.87 9.89
N ALA A 13 -16.73 5.66 10.75
CA ALA A 13 -16.89 4.86 11.95
C ALA A 13 -17.51 5.66 13.10
N CYS A 14 -17.50 7.00 13.05
CA CYS A 14 -18.01 7.87 14.10
C CYS A 14 -19.55 7.95 14.09
N VAL A 15 -20.23 6.90 14.54
CA VAL A 15 -21.71 6.80 14.58
C VAL A 15 -22.27 7.11 16.00
N GLY A 16 -21.55 7.92 16.79
CA GLY A 16 -21.97 8.31 18.13
C GLY A 16 -21.97 7.15 19.13
N LEU A 17 -23.08 6.92 19.85
CA LEU A 17 -23.18 5.87 20.88
C LEU A 17 -23.11 4.44 20.33
N SER A 18 -23.33 4.26 19.03
CA SER A 18 -23.20 2.95 18.38
C SER A 18 -21.75 2.60 18.02
N THR A 19 -20.82 3.53 18.25
CA THR A 19 -19.39 3.32 17.99
C THR A 19 -18.79 2.53 19.14
N PRO A 20 -18.14 1.38 18.89
CA PRO A 20 -17.44 0.65 19.94
C PRO A 20 -16.25 1.45 20.49
N ASP A 21 -15.93 1.26 21.77
CA ASP A 21 -14.81 1.95 22.46
C ASP A 21 -13.44 1.74 21.79
N SER A 22 -13.32 0.65 21.01
CA SER A 22 -12.14 0.37 20.19
C SER A 22 -12.52 -0.15 18.82
N LEU A 23 -11.90 0.42 17.79
CA LEU A 23 -12.01 -0.06 16.41
C LEU A 23 -10.88 -1.06 16.14
N ASN A 24 -11.24 -2.31 15.87
CA ASN A 24 -10.29 -3.33 15.45
C ASN A 24 -10.00 -3.20 13.95
N ILE A 25 -8.94 -2.47 13.60
CA ILE A 25 -8.47 -2.29 12.22
C ILE A 25 -7.12 -3.01 12.12
N GLN A 26 -7.16 -4.29 11.73
CA GLN A 26 -5.98 -5.14 11.58
C GLN A 26 -5.67 -5.41 10.11
N ASN A 27 -4.37 -5.56 9.81
CA ASN A 27 -3.86 -5.99 8.51
C ASN A 27 -4.31 -5.15 7.32
N TYR A 28 -4.55 -3.85 7.53
CA TYR A 28 -4.90 -2.94 6.45
C TYR A 28 -3.67 -2.18 5.95
N GLN A 29 -3.48 -2.19 4.62
CA GLN A 29 -2.48 -1.36 3.96
C GLN A 29 -3.18 -0.25 3.18
N PRO A 30 -3.13 1.02 3.64
CA PRO A 30 -3.85 2.10 2.99
C PRO A 30 -3.23 2.41 1.62
N LEU A 31 -4.10 2.66 0.64
CA LEU A 31 -3.68 3.23 -0.64
C LEU A 31 -3.63 4.76 -0.53
N ILE A 32 -2.42 5.31 -0.52
CA ILE A 32 -2.18 6.75 -0.50
C ILE A 32 -2.37 7.29 -1.92
N ILE A 33 -3.40 8.13 -2.08
CA ILE A 33 -3.71 8.83 -3.32
C ILE A 33 -3.29 10.29 -3.17
N LYS A 34 -2.42 10.78 -4.04
CA LYS A 34 -1.97 12.18 -4.05
C LYS A 34 -2.34 12.85 -5.36
N ALA A 35 -2.96 14.03 -5.29
CA ALA A 35 -3.24 14.86 -6.47
C ALA A 35 -1.94 15.45 -7.05
N MET A 36 -1.76 15.29 -8.35
CA MET A 36 -0.57 15.75 -9.11
C MET A 36 -0.88 16.84 -10.13
N GLY A 37 -2.16 17.10 -10.40
CA GLY A 37 -2.61 18.02 -11.44
C GLY A 37 -2.58 17.42 -12.86
N ARG A 38 -3.13 18.16 -13.84
CA ARG A 38 -3.36 17.71 -15.23
C ARG A 38 -2.51 18.46 -16.27
N GLY A 39 -1.36 18.94 -15.85
CA GLY A 39 -0.46 19.80 -16.63
C GLY A 39 -0.48 21.25 -16.16
N SER A 40 0.28 22.09 -16.84
CA SER A 40 0.44 23.51 -16.50
C SER A 40 -0.15 24.38 -17.61
N ARG A 41 -0.93 25.40 -17.21
CA ARG A 41 -1.56 26.39 -18.12
C ARG A 41 -0.55 27.32 -18.79
N GLN A 42 0.64 27.45 -18.19
CA GLN A 42 1.73 28.25 -18.75
C GLN A 42 2.27 27.58 -20.01
N MET A 43 2.13 28.24 -21.17
CA MET A 43 2.54 27.67 -22.45
C MET A 43 4.05 27.72 -22.68
N VAL A 44 4.72 28.78 -22.23
CA VAL A 44 6.16 29.00 -22.40
C VAL A 44 6.81 29.16 -21.03
N LYS A 45 7.92 28.46 -20.80
CA LYS A 45 8.73 28.69 -19.61
C LYS A 45 9.46 30.03 -19.76
N LEU A 46 9.30 30.89 -18.76
CA LEU A 46 9.92 32.20 -18.71
C LEU A 46 11.18 32.15 -17.82
N ASP A 47 12.13 33.04 -18.10
CA ASP A 47 13.26 33.30 -17.21
C ASP A 47 12.85 34.21 -16.03
N LYS A 48 13.78 34.44 -15.10
CA LYS A 48 13.57 35.33 -13.93
C LYS A 48 13.10 36.73 -14.33
N TYR A 49 13.47 37.19 -15.53
CA TYR A 49 13.10 38.50 -16.10
C TYR A 49 11.88 38.43 -17.05
N PHE A 50 11.08 37.36 -16.98
CA PHE A 50 9.86 37.17 -17.79
C PHE A 50 10.08 37.02 -19.30
N PHE A 51 11.31 36.85 -19.76
CA PHE A 51 11.58 36.54 -21.16
C PHE A 51 11.35 35.05 -21.50
N PRO A 52 10.82 34.72 -22.69
CA PRO A 52 10.69 33.35 -23.17
C PRO A 52 12.02 32.59 -23.23
N ARG A 53 12.16 31.51 -22.46
CA ARG A 53 13.38 30.67 -22.45
C ARG A 53 13.29 29.45 -23.35
N THR A 54 12.08 28.94 -23.58
CA THR A 54 11.85 27.68 -24.31
C THR A 54 10.78 27.89 -25.37
N ALA A 55 10.78 27.06 -26.41
CA ALA A 55 9.67 26.98 -27.34
C ALA A 55 8.34 26.69 -26.60
N PRO A 56 7.20 27.16 -27.14
CA PRO A 56 5.88 26.84 -26.60
C PRO A 56 5.67 25.34 -26.45
N LYS A 57 5.02 24.93 -25.37
CA LYS A 57 4.55 23.55 -25.19
C LYS A 57 3.66 23.17 -26.37
N PHE A 58 3.79 21.92 -26.82
CA PHE A 58 2.95 21.40 -27.89
C PHE A 58 1.47 21.42 -27.48
N ARG A 59 0.60 21.77 -28.44
CA ARG A 59 -0.87 21.67 -28.28
C ARG A 59 -1.31 20.21 -28.18
N GLN A 60 -0.61 19.31 -28.88
CA GLN A 60 -0.80 17.88 -28.78
C GLN A 60 -0.24 17.34 -27.46
N LYS A 61 -1.11 16.70 -26.66
CA LYS A 61 -0.75 16.16 -25.33
C LYS A 61 -0.30 14.69 -25.36
N SER A 62 -0.74 13.93 -26.35
CA SER A 62 -0.43 12.51 -26.49
C SER A 62 0.49 12.26 -27.68
N PHE A 63 1.48 11.40 -27.53
CA PHE A 63 2.36 10.94 -28.59
C PHE A 63 2.38 9.41 -28.59
N TYR A 64 2.25 8.79 -29.76
CA TYR A 64 2.22 7.32 -29.91
C TYR A 64 1.16 6.63 -29.03
N GLY A 65 0.05 7.32 -28.76
CA GLY A 65 -1.02 6.84 -27.87
C GLY A 65 -0.78 7.04 -26.37
N PHE A 66 0.40 7.52 -25.96
CA PHE A 66 0.77 7.79 -24.57
C PHE A 66 0.71 9.27 -24.23
N GLN A 67 0.36 9.59 -22.99
CA GLN A 67 0.40 10.93 -22.43
C GLN A 67 1.29 10.97 -21.18
N THR A 68 1.91 12.11 -20.91
CA THR A 68 2.68 12.29 -19.67
C THR A 68 1.77 12.14 -18.45
N GLY A 69 2.17 11.25 -17.54
CA GLY A 69 1.40 10.88 -16.35
C GLY A 69 0.65 9.54 -16.47
N ASP A 70 0.62 8.92 -17.65
CA ASP A 70 0.10 7.57 -17.81
C ASP A 70 0.96 6.58 -17.01
N LEU A 71 0.29 5.59 -16.39
CA LEU A 71 0.94 4.47 -15.72
C LEU A 71 1.16 3.37 -16.75
N VAL A 72 2.40 2.94 -16.94
CA VAL A 72 2.76 1.92 -17.92
C VAL A 72 3.60 0.82 -17.29
N LYS A 73 3.58 -0.34 -17.94
CA LYS A 73 4.56 -1.41 -17.76
C LYS A 73 5.49 -1.38 -18.96
N ALA A 74 6.78 -1.13 -18.74
CA ALA A 74 7.80 -1.22 -19.75
C ALA A 74 8.62 -2.49 -19.58
N VAL A 75 8.66 -3.34 -20.59
CA VAL A 75 9.47 -4.58 -20.60
C VAL A 75 10.55 -4.41 -21.66
N VAL A 76 11.77 -4.06 -21.23
CA VAL A 76 12.89 -3.80 -22.13
C VAL A 76 13.73 -5.07 -22.25
N THR A 77 13.67 -5.70 -23.42
CA THR A 77 14.39 -6.96 -23.70
C THR A 77 15.75 -6.73 -24.35
N LYS A 78 15.95 -5.58 -25.01
CA LYS A 78 17.15 -5.23 -25.76
C LYS A 78 17.56 -3.79 -25.46
N SER A 79 18.66 -3.58 -24.74
CA SER A 79 19.43 -2.32 -24.60
C SER A 79 20.36 -2.42 -23.38
N ASN A 80 21.11 -1.36 -23.07
CA ASN A 80 21.83 -1.25 -21.78
C ASN A 80 20.89 -1.08 -20.57
N LYS A 81 19.57 -0.90 -20.80
CA LYS A 81 18.54 -0.65 -19.78
C LYS A 81 17.55 -1.82 -19.74
N ILE A 82 18.07 -3.04 -19.82
CA ILE A 82 17.26 -4.26 -19.72
C ILE A 82 16.61 -4.31 -18.35
N GLY A 83 15.30 -4.58 -18.33
CA GLY A 83 14.54 -4.62 -17.10
C GLY A 83 13.04 -4.48 -17.32
N THR A 84 12.29 -4.73 -16.25
CA THR A 84 10.85 -4.48 -16.20
C THR A 84 10.58 -3.31 -15.27
N TYR A 85 9.88 -2.29 -15.77
CA TYR A 85 9.55 -1.09 -15.02
C TYR A 85 8.04 -0.89 -15.01
N SER A 86 7.46 -0.62 -13.85
CA SER A 86 6.03 -0.33 -13.69
C SER A 86 5.86 1.02 -12.99
N SER A 87 5.76 2.09 -13.77
CA SER A 87 5.59 3.43 -13.20
C SER A 87 5.02 4.44 -14.19
N ARG A 88 4.87 5.68 -13.72
CA ARG A 88 4.36 6.79 -14.52
C ARG A 88 5.41 7.26 -15.52
N VAL A 89 4.99 7.45 -16.76
CA VAL A 89 5.85 7.90 -17.87
C VAL A 89 5.79 9.41 -18.06
N ALA A 90 6.95 9.99 -18.40
CA ALA A 90 7.05 11.27 -19.08
C ALA A 90 7.33 11.04 -20.57
N VAL A 91 6.38 11.46 -21.41
CA VAL A 91 6.39 11.26 -22.86
C VAL A 91 7.15 12.40 -23.53
N ARG A 92 8.02 12.08 -24.49
CA ARG A 92 8.67 13.06 -25.38
C ARG A 92 8.22 12.84 -26.82
N LYS A 93 8.29 13.89 -27.64
CA LYS A 93 8.02 13.82 -29.09
C LYS A 93 9.01 12.89 -29.82
N THR A 94 10.24 12.78 -29.30
CA THR A 94 11.36 12.01 -29.85
C THR A 94 11.23 10.49 -29.68
N ASP A 95 10.01 9.97 -29.58
CA ASP A 95 9.72 8.52 -29.51
C ASP A 95 10.24 7.78 -28.26
N SER A 96 10.83 8.52 -27.33
CA SER A 96 11.50 7.98 -26.15
C SER A 96 10.93 8.57 -24.87
N PHE A 97 10.73 7.69 -23.90
CA PHE A 97 10.01 7.96 -22.66
C PHE A 97 10.96 7.90 -21.48
N ASN A 98 10.64 8.70 -20.46
CA ASN A 98 11.34 8.65 -19.18
C ASN A 98 10.42 8.01 -18.14
N ILE A 99 10.92 6.99 -17.46
CA ILE A 99 10.21 6.25 -16.42
C ILE A 99 10.85 6.59 -15.09
N LYS A 100 10.04 7.03 -14.12
CA LYS A 100 10.53 7.33 -12.76
C LYS A 100 10.45 6.07 -11.91
N THR A 101 11.58 5.50 -11.55
CA THR A 101 11.68 4.40 -10.59
C THR A 101 11.83 4.99 -9.17
N LYS A 102 11.76 4.14 -8.13
CA LYS A 102 11.96 4.57 -6.74
C LYS A 102 13.35 5.18 -6.51
N THR A 103 14.37 4.65 -7.18
CA THR A 103 15.78 5.02 -7.01
C THR A 103 16.21 6.11 -8.00
N GLU A 104 15.80 6.00 -9.25
CA GLU A 104 16.31 6.84 -10.32
C GLU A 104 15.30 7.04 -11.45
N THR A 105 15.60 7.98 -12.36
CA THR A 105 14.83 8.19 -13.58
C THR A 105 15.48 7.52 -14.77
N VAL A 106 14.89 6.42 -15.24
CA VAL A 106 15.37 5.72 -16.43
C VAL A 106 14.89 6.49 -17.66
N GLN A 107 15.82 7.12 -18.37
CA GLN A 107 15.51 7.96 -19.53
C GLN A 107 15.61 7.16 -20.83
N GLY A 108 14.89 7.58 -21.87
CA GLY A 108 15.12 7.11 -23.24
C GLY A 108 14.62 5.69 -23.54
N ILE A 109 13.55 5.23 -22.89
CA ILE A 109 12.90 3.95 -23.19
C ILE A 109 11.98 4.13 -24.39
N GLY A 110 12.11 3.31 -25.44
CA GLY A 110 11.25 3.40 -26.61
C GLY A 110 9.78 3.05 -26.31
N TYR A 111 8.84 3.74 -26.95
CA TYR A 111 7.39 3.52 -26.75
C TYR A 111 6.94 2.08 -27.00
N LYS A 112 7.61 1.36 -27.93
CA LYS A 112 7.28 -0.04 -28.30
C LYS A 112 7.42 -1.02 -27.13
N TYR A 113 8.26 -0.69 -26.16
CA TYR A 113 8.44 -1.52 -24.96
C TYR A 113 7.40 -1.21 -23.88
N CYS A 114 6.59 -0.15 -24.04
CA CYS A 114 5.63 0.31 -23.05
C CYS A 114 4.23 -0.22 -23.35
N GLN A 115 3.53 -0.65 -22.30
CA GLN A 115 2.12 -1.03 -22.33
C GLN A 115 1.35 -0.21 -21.30
N HIS A 116 0.17 0.33 -21.67
CA HIS A 116 -0.70 1.03 -20.72
C HIS A 116 -1.18 0.08 -19.62
N LEU A 117 -1.04 0.53 -18.37
CA LEU A 117 -1.73 -0.04 -17.22
C LEU A 117 -2.91 0.84 -16.82
N HIS A 118 -2.72 2.16 -16.81
CA HIS A 118 -3.75 3.13 -16.44
C HIS A 118 -3.50 4.48 -17.13
N LYS A 119 -4.57 5.17 -17.51
CA LYS A 119 -4.48 6.51 -18.13
C LYS A 119 -4.27 7.60 -17.08
N SER A 120 -3.67 8.72 -17.48
CA SER A 120 -3.44 9.87 -16.61
C SER A 120 -4.76 10.51 -16.14
N ASP A 121 -5.13 10.25 -14.90
CA ASP A 121 -6.30 10.80 -14.20
C ASP A 121 -5.99 12.07 -13.39
N GLY A 122 -4.72 12.31 -13.09
CA GLY A 122 -4.23 13.40 -12.25
C GLY A 122 -3.85 13.00 -10.83
N HIS A 123 -3.85 11.70 -10.50
CA HIS A 123 -3.52 11.18 -9.17
C HIS A 123 -2.36 10.17 -9.21
N THR A 124 -1.49 10.22 -8.21
CA THR A 124 -0.52 9.14 -7.96
C THR A 124 -1.01 8.20 -6.89
N TYR A 125 -0.74 6.93 -7.10
CA TYR A 125 -1.12 5.83 -6.23
C TYR A 125 0.14 5.23 -5.60
N ARG A 126 0.12 5.02 -4.28
CA ARG A 126 1.19 4.33 -3.56
C ARG A 126 0.62 3.63 -2.34
N PHE A 127 1.05 2.40 -2.08
CA PHE A 127 0.72 1.75 -0.81
C PHE A 127 1.47 2.41 0.35
N GLY A 128 0.75 2.68 1.43
CA GLY A 128 1.30 3.12 2.71
C GLY A 128 1.86 1.96 3.52
N GLU A 129 2.21 2.24 4.77
CA GLU A 129 2.69 1.23 5.72
C GLU A 129 1.52 0.38 6.23
N LEU A 130 1.80 -0.89 6.53
CA LEU A 130 0.82 -1.79 7.14
C LEU A 130 0.47 -1.28 8.54
N ILE A 131 -0.82 -1.04 8.79
CA ILE A 131 -1.31 -0.64 10.09
C ILE A 131 -1.28 -1.87 11.00
N LYS A 132 -0.36 -1.87 11.97
CA LYS A 132 -0.29 -2.84 13.06
C LYS A 132 -0.91 -2.19 14.29
N GLN A 133 -1.89 -2.85 14.92
CA GLN A 133 -2.36 -2.39 16.22
C GLN A 133 -1.31 -2.68 17.28
N LYS A 134 -1.18 -1.78 18.26
CA LYS A 134 -0.54 -2.12 19.53
C LYS A 134 -1.43 -3.18 20.18
N THR A 135 -0.95 -4.41 20.28
CA THR A 135 -1.53 -5.40 21.18
C THR A 135 -1.36 -4.87 22.61
N THR A 136 -2.41 -4.30 23.18
CA THR A 136 -2.45 -4.10 24.62
C THR A 136 -2.64 -5.49 25.24
N ASN A 137 -1.57 -6.03 25.81
CA ASN A 137 -1.65 -7.21 26.69
C ASN A 137 -2.49 -6.84 27.92
N LEU A 138 -3.81 -6.92 27.81
CA LEU A 138 -4.75 -6.80 28.93
C LEU A 138 -5.19 -8.18 29.46
N PHE A 139 -4.61 -9.27 28.95
CA PHE A 139 -4.92 -10.64 29.39
C PHE A 139 -4.27 -11.05 30.73
N ASN A 140 -3.31 -10.29 31.26
CA ASN A 140 -2.59 -10.66 32.49
C ASN A 140 -3.10 -9.97 33.76
N LYS A 141 -4.20 -9.21 33.73
CA LYS A 141 -4.68 -8.47 34.91
C LYS A 141 -5.87 -9.12 35.64
N ILE A 142 -6.34 -10.29 35.20
CA ILE A 142 -7.47 -11.00 35.81
C ILE A 142 -7.02 -12.12 36.76
N ILE A 143 -5.74 -12.51 36.78
CA ILE A 143 -5.28 -13.69 37.55
C ILE A 143 -4.82 -13.35 38.98
N ASP A 144 -4.72 -12.07 39.37
CA ASP A 144 -4.26 -11.70 40.72
C ASP A 144 -5.38 -11.66 41.79
N ILE A 145 -6.59 -12.12 41.49
CA ILE A 145 -7.58 -12.40 42.54
C ILE A 145 -7.25 -13.79 43.11
N SER A 146 -6.31 -13.79 44.05
CA SER A 146 -6.06 -14.89 44.97
C SER A 146 -7.39 -15.41 45.54
N PRO A 147 -7.81 -16.65 45.23
CA PRO A 147 -8.93 -17.25 45.93
C PRO A 147 -8.47 -17.57 47.35
N SER A 148 -9.09 -16.91 48.34
CA SER A 148 -8.90 -17.23 49.75
C SER A 148 -9.27 -18.71 50.02
N PRO A 149 -8.48 -19.45 50.82
CA PRO A 149 -8.66 -20.89 50.95
C PRO A 149 -9.64 -21.20 52.09
N VAL A 150 -10.94 -21.26 51.83
CA VAL A 150 -11.90 -21.77 52.84
C VAL A 150 -13.06 -22.55 52.18
N GLN A 151 -12.86 -23.87 52.08
CA GLN A 151 -13.73 -24.97 52.55
C GLN A 151 -13.68 -26.18 51.61
N LEU A 152 -12.92 -27.18 52.06
CA LEU A 152 -13.16 -28.58 51.77
C LEU A 152 -14.61 -28.92 52.11
N ASN A 153 -15.37 -29.48 51.16
CA ASN A 153 -15.95 -30.82 51.28
C ASN A 153 -17.02 -31.10 50.21
N MET A 154 -17.10 -32.40 49.90
CA MET A 154 -18.28 -33.17 49.50
C MET A 154 -18.39 -33.49 48.01
N PHE A 155 -18.33 -34.80 47.76
CA PHE A 155 -18.54 -35.55 46.51
C PHE A 155 -17.30 -35.89 45.69
N ASP A 156 -16.62 -36.93 46.19
CA ASP A 156 -15.93 -37.96 45.42
C ASP A 156 -16.89 -38.75 44.51
N THR A 157 -16.26 -39.51 43.60
CA THR A 157 -16.78 -40.55 42.69
C THR A 157 -17.30 -40.01 41.35
N SER A 158 -16.49 -40.00 40.29
CA SER A 158 -16.04 -41.15 39.47
C SER A 158 -17.20 -41.96 38.91
N GLU A 159 -17.46 -41.82 37.61
CA GLU A 159 -17.65 -42.94 36.68
C GLU A 159 -17.92 -42.39 35.26
N LEU A 160 -17.11 -42.82 34.30
CA LEU A 160 -17.48 -43.34 32.98
C LEU A 160 -16.24 -43.39 32.06
N SER A 161 -15.47 -44.46 32.29
CA SER A 161 -14.86 -45.38 31.32
C SER A 161 -14.82 -45.07 29.80
N ILE A 162 -13.64 -45.37 29.21
CA ILE A 162 -13.35 -45.88 27.82
C ILE A 162 -13.38 -44.78 26.72
N SER A 163 -12.46 -44.64 25.75
CA SER A 163 -11.41 -45.47 25.13
C SER A 163 -10.36 -44.58 24.41
N GLU A 164 -9.18 -45.17 24.22
CA GLU A 164 -8.02 -44.79 23.39
C GLU A 164 -8.30 -44.06 22.06
N VAL A 165 -7.34 -43.23 21.59
CA VAL A 165 -6.59 -43.39 20.31
C VAL A 165 -5.54 -42.28 20.19
N GLU A 166 -4.25 -42.65 20.23
CA GLU A 166 -3.15 -41.83 19.69
C GLU A 166 -3.01 -42.04 18.17
N PRO A 167 -2.52 -41.03 17.43
CA PRO A 167 -1.64 -41.36 16.31
C PRO A 167 -0.38 -40.48 16.22
N LYS A 168 0.75 -41.13 16.55
CA LYS A 168 2.01 -41.28 15.76
C LYS A 168 2.51 -40.07 14.93
N GLU A 169 3.55 -39.43 15.45
CA GLU A 169 4.51 -38.62 14.68
C GLU A 169 5.43 -39.51 13.82
N LYS A 170 5.52 -39.23 12.52
CA LYS A 170 6.57 -39.77 11.64
C LYS A 170 7.73 -38.78 11.57
N LYS A 171 8.86 -39.14 12.18
CA LYS A 171 10.19 -38.56 11.92
C LYS A 171 10.65 -38.95 10.51
N ILE A 172 11.13 -37.97 9.74
CA ILE A 172 12.04 -38.21 8.61
C ILE A 172 13.40 -37.66 9.04
N GLN A 173 14.39 -38.54 9.04
CA GLN A 173 15.79 -38.27 9.38
C GLN A 173 16.53 -37.73 8.16
N GLU A 174 17.40 -36.74 8.40
CA GLU A 174 18.49 -36.34 7.53
C GLU A 174 19.62 -37.38 7.61
N GLU A 175 20.13 -37.85 6.48
CA GLU A 175 21.47 -38.44 6.37
C GLU A 175 22.11 -38.05 5.01
N VAL A 176 23.27 -37.40 5.15
CA VAL A 176 24.49 -37.39 4.30
C VAL A 176 24.38 -37.03 2.81
#